data_AF-A0A8T1SQ20-F1
#
_entry.id   AF-A0A8T1SQ20-F1
#
_cell.length_a   1.000
_cell.length_b   1.000
_cell.length_c   1.000
_cell.angle_alpha   90.00
_cell.angle_beta   90.00
_cell.angle_gamma   90.00
#
_symmetry.space_group_name_H-M   'P 1'
#
loop_
_entity.id
_entity.type
_entity.pdbx_description
1 polymer ?
#
loop_
_entity_poly.entity_id
_entity_poly.type
_entity_poly.pdbx_seq_one_letter_code
_entity_poly.pdbx_strand_id
1 'polypeptide(L)'
;SSNGILLLTKCAEDELIITNTLFRQKEKFKTSWRHPRSKHWHLLDYIIVRARDRSDVLLTRAMTSADDCWTDHHFIRSTMKIKIAPKWRLQKKQVRHKLKVQGLKDPIMHDHFQAVLEEKLPSGFP
;
A
#
# COMPACT_ATOMS: atom_id res chain seq x y z
N SER A 1 13.50 19.79 -26.31
CA SER A 1 14.76 19.08 -25.99
C SER A 1 14.56 17.60 -26.24
N SER A 2 15.60 16.88 -26.67
CA SER A 2 15.56 15.43 -26.90
C SER A 2 15.11 14.64 -25.67
N ASN A 3 15.56 15.04 -24.48
CA ASN A 3 15.23 14.36 -23.22
C ASN A 3 13.74 14.40 -22.88
N GLY A 4 13.04 15.51 -23.19
CA GLY A 4 11.59 15.58 -22.96
C GLY A 4 10.83 14.59 -23.84
N ILE A 5 11.24 14.44 -25.10
CA ILE A 5 10.65 13.46 -26.02
C ILE A 5 10.96 12.04 -25.56
N LEU A 6 12.19 11.77 -25.14
CA LEU A 6 12.59 10.47 -24.61
C LEU A 6 11.76 10.08 -23.38
N LEU A 7 11.55 11.02 -22.45
CA LEU A 7 10.73 10.80 -21.27
C LEU A 7 9.29 10.44 -21.65
N LEU A 8 8.67 11.22 -22.54
CA LEU A 8 7.31 10.98 -23.00
C LEU A 8 7.17 9.66 -23.74
N THR A 9 8.17 9.31 -24.56
CA THR A 9 8.23 8.04 -25.28
C THR A 9 8.28 6.88 -24.29
N LYS A 10 9.19 6.96 -23.30
CA LYS A 10 9.31 5.93 -22.26
C LYS A 10 8.02 5.79 -21.45
N CYS A 11 7.36 6.90 -21.10
CA CYS A 11 6.08 6.84 -20.41
C CYS A 11 4.98 6.21 -21.25
N ALA A 12 4.94 6.47 -22.56
CA ALA A 12 3.96 5.87 -23.46
C ALA A 12 4.19 4.36 -23.63
N GLU A 13 5.45 3.93 -23.76
CA GLU A 13 5.83 2.52 -23.90
C GLU A 13 5.52 1.68 -22.66
N ASP A 14 5.79 2.22 -21.47
CA ASP A 14 5.69 1.49 -20.20
C ASP A 14 4.33 1.69 -19.48
N GLU A 15 3.35 2.29 -20.15
CA GLU A 15 2.05 2.66 -19.55
C GLU A 15 2.21 3.48 -18.25
N LEU A 16 3.04 4.52 -18.29
CA LEU A 16 3.28 5.43 -17.18
C LEU A 16 2.63 6.80 -17.42
N ILE A 17 2.33 7.48 -16.32
CA ILE A 17 1.68 8.79 -16.33
C ILE A 17 2.50 9.78 -15.50
N ILE A 18 2.76 10.94 -16.08
CA ILE A 18 3.40 12.08 -15.42
C ILE A 18 2.35 12.81 -14.56
N THR A 19 2.43 12.66 -13.24
CA THR A 19 1.37 13.12 -12.33
C THR A 19 1.28 14.65 -12.23
N ASN A 20 2.39 15.36 -12.51
CA ASN A 20 2.45 16.83 -12.57
C ASN A 20 1.46 17.45 -13.57
N THR A 21 0.97 16.66 -14.54
CA THR A 21 0.08 17.12 -15.62
C THR A 21 -1.39 16.79 -15.39
N LEU A 22 -1.71 16.03 -14.34
CA LEU A 22 -3.05 15.45 -14.14
C LEU A 22 -4.12 16.47 -13.73
N PHE A 23 -3.73 17.56 -13.10
CA PHE A 23 -4.65 18.50 -12.48
C PHE A 23 -4.41 19.92 -12.98
N ARG A 24 -5.51 20.67 -13.19
CA ARG A 24 -5.43 22.10 -13.46
C ARG A 24 -5.03 22.84 -12.19
N GLN A 25 -3.88 23.50 -12.24
CA GLN A 25 -3.30 24.25 -11.11
C GLN A 25 -2.78 25.62 -11.55
N LYS A 26 -2.49 26.50 -10.59
CA LYS A 26 -1.73 27.74 -10.83
C LYS A 26 -0.28 27.41 -11.17
N GLU A 27 0.36 28.18 -12.04
CA GLU A 27 1.71 27.88 -12.54
C GLU A 27 2.76 27.71 -11.45
N LYS A 28 2.70 28.53 -10.39
CA LYS A 28 3.61 28.40 -9.24
C LYS A 28 3.64 27.00 -8.60
N PHE A 29 2.54 26.24 -8.72
CA PHE A 29 2.42 24.88 -8.19
C PHE A 29 2.82 23.78 -9.19
N LYS A 30 3.16 24.13 -10.44
CA LYS A 30 3.54 23.18 -11.49
C LYS A 30 5.04 23.17 -11.78
N THR A 31 5.76 24.21 -11.37
CA THR A 31 7.16 24.41 -11.71
C THR A 31 8.07 24.06 -10.53
N SER A 32 9.17 23.38 -10.82
CA SER A 32 10.10 22.84 -9.83
C SER A 32 11.46 23.52 -9.84
N TRP A 33 11.84 24.28 -10.86
CA TRP A 33 13.18 24.86 -10.97
C TRP A 33 13.14 26.29 -11.47
N ARG A 34 13.93 27.19 -10.88
CA ARG A 34 14.05 28.59 -11.26
C ARG A 34 15.37 28.83 -11.96
N HIS A 35 15.30 29.27 -13.20
CA HIS A 35 16.49 29.63 -13.96
C HIS A 35 17.27 30.76 -13.27
N PRO A 36 18.57 30.60 -12.95
CA PRO A 36 19.32 31.55 -12.13
C PRO A 36 19.36 32.98 -12.67
N ARG A 37 19.44 33.15 -13.99
CA ARG A 37 19.50 34.46 -14.68
C ARG A 37 18.13 35.08 -14.92
N SER A 38 17.29 34.45 -15.73
CA SER A 38 15.96 34.96 -16.11
C SER A 38 14.92 34.95 -14.98
N LYS A 39 15.20 34.22 -13.88
CA LYS A 39 14.26 33.98 -12.78
C LYS A 39 12.95 33.32 -13.22
N HIS A 40 12.91 32.75 -14.42
CA HIS A 40 11.77 32.02 -14.94
C HIS A 40 11.69 30.63 -14.31
N TRP A 41 10.49 30.18 -14.05
CA TRP A 41 10.23 28.88 -13.44
C TRP A 41 9.91 27.83 -14.50
N HIS A 42 10.53 26.66 -14.40
CA HIS A 42 10.39 25.53 -15.31
C HIS A 42 9.99 24.27 -14.53
N LEU A 43 9.35 23.33 -15.22
CA LEU A 43 9.11 21.99 -14.71
C LEU A 43 10.25 21.08 -15.19
N LEU A 44 11.10 20.63 -14.25
CA LEU A 44 12.19 19.68 -14.53
C LEU A 44 12.10 18.40 -13.69
N ASP A 45 11.39 18.45 -12.56
CA ASP A 45 11.24 17.35 -11.61
C ASP A 45 9.84 16.72 -11.75
N TYR A 46 9.81 15.45 -12.12
CA TYR A 46 8.58 14.72 -12.42
C TYR A 46 8.32 13.61 -11.41
N ILE A 47 7.05 13.45 -11.03
CA ILE A 47 6.57 12.25 -10.34
C ILE A 47 5.79 11.42 -11.36
N ILE A 48 6.12 10.14 -11.43
CA ILE A 48 5.59 9.21 -12.44
C ILE A 48 5.00 8.00 -11.74
N VAL A 49 3.82 7.59 -12.19
CA VAL A 49 3.10 6.41 -11.68
C VAL A 49 2.66 5.53 -12.84
N ARG A 50 2.31 4.28 -12.57
CA ARG A 50 1.65 3.43 -13.58
C ARG A 50 0.28 3.98 -13.92
N ALA A 51 -0.12 3.87 -15.18
CA ALA A 51 -1.40 4.36 -15.67
C ALA A 51 -2.60 3.75 -14.92
N ARG A 52 -2.52 2.46 -14.58
CA ARG A 52 -3.55 1.76 -13.80
C ARG A 52 -3.76 2.32 -12.38
N ASP A 53 -2.72 2.96 -11.81
CA ASP A 53 -2.75 3.53 -10.46
C ASP A 53 -3.14 5.03 -10.50
N ARG A 54 -3.52 5.57 -11.68
CA ARG A 54 -3.89 6.98 -11.87
C ARG A 54 -4.96 7.46 -10.90
N SER A 55 -5.98 6.63 -10.65
CA SER A 55 -7.10 6.98 -9.77
C SER A 55 -6.69 7.19 -8.32
N ASP A 56 -5.53 6.66 -7.92
CA ASP A 56 -5.00 6.80 -6.58
C ASP A 56 -4.23 8.11 -6.40
N VAL A 57 -3.88 8.82 -7.47
CA VAL A 57 -3.22 10.13 -7.39
C VAL A 57 -4.26 11.19 -7.04
N LEU A 58 -4.11 11.86 -5.90
CA LEU A 58 -5.02 12.93 -5.46
C LEU A 58 -4.55 14.31 -5.92
N LEU A 59 -3.24 14.59 -5.82
CA LEU A 59 -2.67 15.87 -6.23
C LEU A 59 -1.15 15.76 -6.36
N THR A 60 -0.56 16.33 -7.40
CA THR A 60 0.89 16.59 -7.47
C THR A 60 1.10 18.09 -7.54
N ARG A 61 2.00 18.65 -6.71
CA ARG A 61 2.28 20.09 -6.71
C ARG A 61 3.68 20.42 -6.21
N ALA A 62 4.22 21.54 -6.69
CA ALA A 62 5.38 22.19 -6.11
C ALA A 62 5.04 22.82 -4.76
N MET A 63 5.99 22.75 -3.82
CA MET A 63 5.89 23.31 -2.48
C MET A 63 6.59 24.67 -2.45
N THR A 64 5.82 25.74 -2.71
CA THR A 64 6.28 27.14 -2.85
C THR A 64 6.26 27.93 -1.52
N SER A 65 6.33 27.24 -0.39
CA SER A 65 6.26 27.88 0.94
C SER A 65 7.63 27.97 1.60
N ALA A 66 8.69 27.61 0.86
CA ALA A 66 10.08 27.55 1.32
C ALA A 66 10.99 28.29 0.32
N ASP A 67 10.48 29.37 -0.28
CA ASP A 67 11.16 30.14 -1.34
C ASP A 67 12.45 30.82 -0.85
N ASP A 68 12.67 30.85 0.47
CA ASP A 68 13.86 31.37 1.15
C ASP A 68 14.97 30.33 1.35
N CYS A 69 14.74 29.08 0.95
CA CYS A 69 15.83 28.12 0.83
C CYS A 69 16.68 28.53 -0.38
N TRP A 70 18.00 28.66 -0.21
CA TRP A 70 18.98 29.09 -1.21
C TRP A 70 19.12 28.18 -2.45
N THR A 71 18.07 27.42 -2.77
CA THR A 71 18.01 26.45 -3.86
C THR A 71 17.27 27.05 -5.04
N ASP A 72 17.72 26.70 -6.24
CA ASP A 72 17.01 26.94 -7.48
C ASP A 72 15.87 25.95 -7.71
N HIS A 73 15.68 24.96 -6.82
CA HIS A 73 14.60 23.97 -6.90
C HIS A 73 13.51 24.15 -5.82
N HIS A 74 12.25 23.87 -6.21
CA HIS A 74 11.14 23.56 -5.32
C HIS A 74 10.97 22.05 -5.20
N PHE A 75 10.64 21.58 -4.00
CA PHE A 75 10.19 20.21 -3.81
C PHE A 75 8.85 19.98 -4.51
N ILE A 76 8.75 18.88 -5.26
CA ILE A 76 7.48 18.38 -5.79
C ILE A 76 6.93 17.31 -4.85
N ARG A 77 5.67 17.45 -4.46
CA ARG A 77 4.96 16.49 -3.61
C ARG A 77 3.77 15.91 -4.35
N SER A 78 3.65 14.59 -4.37
CA SER A 78 2.42 13.89 -4.77
C SER A 78 1.71 13.31 -3.55
N THR A 79 0.42 13.59 -3.44
CA THR A 79 -0.48 12.99 -2.45
C THR A 79 -1.24 11.87 -3.14
N MET A 80 -1.20 10.66 -2.57
CA MET A 80 -1.77 9.45 -3.16
C MET A 80 -2.57 8.65 -2.13
N LYS A 81 -3.61 7.96 -2.59
CA LYS A 81 -4.42 7.02 -1.81
C LYS A 81 -3.99 5.58 -2.13
N ILE A 82 -2.98 5.09 -1.43
CA ILE A 82 -2.44 3.75 -1.67
C ILE A 82 -3.13 2.74 -0.76
N LYS A 83 -3.69 1.67 -1.34
CA LYS A 83 -4.16 0.50 -0.58
C LYS A 83 -3.03 -0.52 -0.46
N ILE A 84 -2.48 -0.68 0.73
CA ILE A 84 -1.50 -1.72 1.01
C ILE A 84 -2.27 -2.95 1.49
N ALA A 85 -2.38 -3.97 0.63
CA ALA A 85 -2.93 -5.25 1.05
C ALA A 85 -2.02 -5.81 2.17
N PRO A 86 -2.58 -6.22 3.32
CA PRO A 86 -1.77 -6.89 4.32
C PRO A 86 -1.16 -8.13 3.67
N LYS A 87 0.16 -8.31 3.82
CA LYS A 87 0.79 -9.60 3.50
C LYS A 87 -0.02 -10.66 4.22
N TRP A 88 -0.52 -11.64 3.47
CA TRP A 88 -1.22 -12.78 4.03
C TRP A 88 -0.29 -13.35 5.10
N ARG A 89 -0.59 -13.10 6.37
CA ARG A 89 0.03 -13.87 7.44
C ARG A 89 -0.35 -15.30 7.09
N LEU A 90 0.63 -16.19 6.92
CA LEU A 90 0.38 -17.62 6.97
C LEU A 90 -0.54 -17.81 8.17
N GLN A 91 -1.83 -18.09 7.92
CA GLN A 91 -2.77 -18.31 8.99
C GLN A 91 -2.06 -19.34 9.87
N LYS A 92 -1.82 -19.01 11.14
CA LYS A 92 -1.32 -20.01 12.09
C LYS A 92 -2.24 -21.19 11.88
N LYS A 93 -1.71 -22.30 11.34
CA LYS A 93 -2.49 -23.51 11.11
C LYS A 93 -3.29 -23.71 12.38
N GLN A 94 -4.62 -23.66 12.29
CA GLN A 94 -5.47 -24.01 13.42
C GLN A 94 -5.01 -25.41 13.83
N VAL A 95 -4.26 -25.50 14.92
CA VAL A 95 -3.76 -26.77 15.42
C VAL A 95 -5.02 -27.44 15.95
N ARG A 96 -5.61 -28.34 15.17
CA ARG A 96 -6.72 -29.16 15.64
C ARG A 96 -6.21 -29.89 16.87
N HIS A 97 -6.77 -29.58 18.04
CA HIS A 97 -6.39 -30.26 19.27
C HIS A 97 -6.74 -31.74 19.11
N LYS A 98 -5.73 -32.60 19.02
CA LYS A 98 -5.92 -34.04 18.88
C LYS A 98 -6.28 -34.59 20.25
N LEU A 99 -7.48 -35.13 20.41
CA LEU A 99 -7.87 -35.80 21.65
C LEU A 99 -6.98 -37.03 21.87
N LYS A 100 -6.49 -37.20 23.10
CA LYS A 100 -5.61 -38.33 23.50
C LYS A 100 -6.46 -39.58 23.73
N VAL A 101 -6.94 -40.19 22.66
CA VAL A 101 -7.81 -41.38 22.72
C VAL A 101 -7.08 -42.68 23.10
N GLN A 102 -5.74 -42.70 23.08
CA GLN A 102 -4.97 -43.91 23.39
C GLN A 102 -5.15 -44.40 24.85
N GLY A 103 -5.42 -43.48 25.78
CA GLY A 103 -5.65 -43.83 27.19
C GLY A 103 -6.96 -44.61 27.42
N LEU A 104 -7.92 -44.50 26.51
CA LEU A 104 -9.19 -45.24 26.58
C LEU A 104 -9.05 -46.73 26.25
N LYS A 105 -7.83 -47.19 25.88
CA LYS A 105 -7.56 -48.62 25.72
C LYS A 105 -7.38 -49.35 27.06
N ASP A 106 -7.09 -48.61 28.13
CA ASP A 106 -7.05 -49.15 29.48
C ASP A 106 -8.51 -49.28 29.98
N PRO A 107 -8.97 -50.50 30.33
CA PRO A 107 -10.34 -50.73 30.79
C PRO A 107 -10.71 -49.85 32.00
N ILE A 108 -9.76 -49.61 32.91
CA ILE A 108 -10.02 -48.84 34.13
C ILE A 108 -10.29 -47.37 33.78
N MET A 109 -9.49 -46.81 32.88
CA MET A 109 -9.69 -45.43 32.43
C MET A 109 -10.91 -45.28 31.52
N HIS A 110 -11.23 -46.31 30.74
CA HIS A 110 -12.45 -46.34 29.93
C HIS A 110 -13.70 -46.27 30.80
N ASP A 111 -13.80 -47.13 31.81
CA ASP A 111 -14.99 -47.23 32.65
C ASP A 111 -15.15 -45.99 33.54
N HIS A 112 -14.04 -45.47 34.08
CA HIS A 112 -14.06 -44.21 34.80
C HIS A 112 -14.53 -43.05 33.93
N PHE A 113 -14.02 -42.96 32.70
CA PHE A 113 -14.42 -41.92 31.76
C PHE A 113 -15.90 -42.04 31.36
N GLN A 114 -16.40 -43.26 31.15
CA GLN A 114 -17.79 -43.50 30.80
C GLN A 114 -18.75 -43.15 31.96
N ALA A 115 -18.41 -43.50 33.20
CA ALA A 115 -19.20 -43.12 34.37
C ALA A 115 -19.30 -41.58 34.52
N VAL A 116 -18.19 -40.87 34.29
CA VAL A 116 -18.18 -39.39 34.33
C VAL A 116 -19.00 -38.80 33.18
N LEU A 117 -18.95 -39.41 31.99
CA LEU A 117 -19.79 -38.97 30.87
C LEU A 117 -21.27 -39.12 31.18
N GLU A 118 -21.68 -40.27 31.71
CA GLU A 118 -23.07 -40.56 32.06
C GLU A 118 -23.59 -39.62 33.18
N GLU A 119 -22.72 -39.25 34.13
CA GLU A 119 -23.07 -38.28 35.19
C GLU A 119 -23.25 -36.85 34.65
N LYS A 120 -22.41 -36.45 33.68
CA LYS A 120 -22.35 -35.05 33.22
C LYS A 120 -23.19 -34.78 31.98
N LEU A 121 -23.64 -35.80 31.25
CA LEU A 121 -24.51 -35.64 30.10
C LEU A 121 -25.98 -35.53 30.54
N PRO A 122 -26.72 -34.49 30.11
CA PRO A 122 -28.13 -34.38 30.43
C PRO A 122 -28.93 -35.50 29.76
N SER A 123 -29.93 -36.02 30.48
CA SER A 123 -30.80 -37.09 29.98
C SER A 123 -31.54 -36.64 28.71
N GLY A 124 -31.28 -37.32 27.60
CA GLY A 124 -31.90 -37.03 26.30
C GLY A 124 -31.00 -36.39 25.24
N PHE A 125 -29.66 -36.46 25.40
CA PHE A 125 -28.79 -36.38 24.22
C PHE A 125 -29.18 -37.53 23.26
N PRO A 126 -29.43 -37.26 21.97
CA PRO A 126 -29.89 -38.27 21.01
C PRO A 126 -28.88 -39.40 20.81
#